data_AF-A0A564JAS4-F1
#
_entry.id   AF-A0A564JAS4-F1
#
_cell.length_a   1.000
_cell.length_b   1.000
_cell.length_c   1.000
_cell.angle_alpha   90.00
_cell.angle_beta   90.00
_cell.angle_gamma   90.00
#
_symmetry.space_group_name_H-M   'P 1'
#
loop_
_entity.id
_entity.type
_entity.pdbx_description
1 polymer ?
#
loop_
_entity_poly.entity_id
_entity_poly.type
_entity_poly.pdbx_seq_one_letter_code
_entity_poly.pdbx_strand_id
1 'polypeptide(L)'
;MNNELTAALATIEKCREIVGCPDGVDLQDWVEQLAAENVGLKALIPENWQMHDVLHQLIVARPGGVYFNKWEKLIAEVLNATPATNRIVAEVEARGVEKLAMRRRAAAKVALDEFNDVKNHAELESEAWRAEMFAAELREGAANE
;
A
#
# COMPACT_ATOMS: atom_id res chain seq x y z
N MET A 1 29.90 10.45 -19.42
CA MET A 1 28.66 11.23 -19.61
C MET A 1 27.43 10.35 -19.86
N ASN A 2 27.31 9.59 -20.96
CA ASN A 2 26.14 8.69 -21.15
C ASN A 2 26.05 7.58 -20.09
N ASN A 3 27.20 7.02 -19.68
CA ASN A 3 27.28 5.99 -18.63
C ASN A 3 26.85 6.52 -17.24
N GLU A 4 27.27 7.73 -16.89
CA GLU A 4 26.96 8.37 -15.61
C GLU A 4 25.48 8.76 -15.53
N LEU A 5 24.90 9.24 -16.63
CA LEU A 5 23.48 9.57 -16.71
C LEU A 5 22.60 8.31 -16.57
N THR A 6 22.98 7.21 -17.23
CA THR A 6 22.29 5.91 -17.09
C THR A 6 22.38 5.37 -15.66
N ALA A 7 23.55 5.51 -15.02
CA ALA A 7 23.74 5.08 -13.64
C ALA A 7 22.85 5.90 -12.68
N ALA A 8 22.81 7.23 -12.85
CA ALA A 8 21.96 8.10 -12.04
C ALA A 8 20.48 7.78 -12.19
N LEU A 9 20.00 7.53 -13.42
CA LEU A 9 18.61 7.14 -13.67
C LEU A 9 18.27 5.81 -12.98
N ALA A 10 19.15 4.81 -13.06
CA ALA A 10 18.97 3.53 -12.40
C ALA A 10 18.93 3.66 -10.87
N THR A 11 19.74 4.57 -10.29
CA THR A 11 19.69 4.87 -8.86
C THR A 11 18.36 5.53 -8.47
N ILE A 12 17.86 6.48 -9.26
CA ILE A 12 16.59 7.15 -8.99
C ILE A 12 15.42 6.16 -9.06
N GLU A 13 15.36 5.31 -10.09
CA GLU A 13 14.35 4.26 -10.18
C GLU A 13 14.39 3.29 -9.00
N LYS A 14 15.60 2.94 -8.54
CA LYS A 14 15.78 2.12 -7.34
C LYS A 14 15.27 2.83 -6.08
N CYS A 15 15.51 4.13 -5.95
CA CYS A 15 14.94 4.94 -4.86
C CYS A 15 13.41 4.92 -4.91
N ARG A 16 12.81 5.14 -6.09
CA ARG A 16 11.35 5.06 -6.29
C ARG A 16 10.79 3.71 -5.85
N GLU A 17 11.47 2.62 -6.18
CA GLU A 17 11.10 1.27 -5.75
C GLU A 17 11.15 1.09 -4.23
N ILE A 18 12.24 1.53 -3.59
CA ILE A 18 12.45 1.40 -2.13
C ILE A 18 11.36 2.15 -1.35
N VAL A 19 10.98 3.35 -1.78
CA VAL A 19 9.96 4.15 -1.09
C VAL A 19 8.54 3.91 -1.59
N GLY A 20 8.33 2.98 -2.54
CA GLY A 20 7.02 2.69 -3.11
C GLY A 20 6.38 3.86 -3.86
N CYS A 21 7.18 4.74 -4.47
CA CYS A 21 6.68 5.93 -5.16
C CYS A 21 5.84 5.53 -6.39
N PRO A 22 4.57 5.98 -6.52
CA PRO A 22 3.71 5.66 -7.66
C PRO A 22 4.19 6.28 -8.98
N ASP A 23 3.84 5.65 -10.10
CA ASP A 23 4.17 6.17 -11.42
C ASP A 23 3.48 7.52 -11.69
N GLY A 24 4.22 8.46 -12.27
CA GLY A 24 3.74 9.82 -12.52
C GLY A 24 3.74 10.74 -11.30
N VAL A 25 4.09 10.24 -10.11
CA VAL A 25 4.28 11.05 -8.89
C VAL A 25 5.74 11.46 -8.78
N ASP A 26 5.99 12.73 -8.43
CA ASP A 26 7.33 13.23 -8.16
C ASP A 26 7.90 12.56 -6.91
N LEU A 27 9.16 12.08 -7.01
CA LEU A 27 9.79 11.33 -5.93
C LEU A 27 10.06 12.19 -4.69
N GLN A 28 10.37 13.47 -4.88
CA GLN A 28 10.66 14.37 -3.78
C GLN A 28 9.38 14.70 -3.01
N ASP A 29 8.30 15.07 -3.72
CA ASP A 29 7.00 15.35 -3.11
C ASP A 29 6.49 14.14 -2.31
N TRP A 30 6.65 12.93 -2.86
CA TRP A 30 6.28 11.68 -2.19
C TRP A 30 7.04 11.45 -0.89
N VAL A 31 8.36 11.66 -0.90
CA VAL A 31 9.21 11.49 0.28
C VAL A 31 8.92 12.57 1.34
N GLU A 32 8.64 13.81 0.92
CA GLU A 32 8.26 14.89 1.83
C GLU A 32 6.92 14.61 2.51
N GLN A 33 5.93 14.11 1.77
CA GLN A 33 4.64 13.70 2.31
C GLN A 33 4.80 12.55 3.33
N LEU A 34 5.56 11.51 2.97
CA LEU A 34 5.86 10.40 3.88
C LEU A 34 6.57 10.85 5.16
N ALA A 35 7.50 11.79 5.05
CA ALA A 35 8.21 12.34 6.19
C ALA A 35 7.27 13.15 7.10
N ALA A 36 6.40 13.98 6.51
CA ALA A 36 5.42 14.77 7.25
C ALA A 36 4.42 13.88 8.01
N GLU A 37 3.91 12.83 7.38
CA GLU A 37 3.02 11.87 8.03
C GLU A 37 3.72 11.11 9.17
N ASN A 38 4.97 10.68 8.96
CA ASN A 38 5.77 10.04 10.02
C ASN A 38 6.03 10.96 11.20
N VAL A 39 6.28 12.25 10.96
CA VAL A 39 6.45 13.25 12.02
C VAL A 39 5.14 13.48 12.77
N GLY A 40 4.02 13.61 12.04
CA GLY A 40 2.69 13.74 12.63
C GLY A 40 2.31 12.53 13.50
N LEU A 41 2.54 11.31 13.01
CA LEU A 41 2.32 10.09 13.78
C LEU A 41 3.20 10.03 15.03
N LYS A 42 4.50 10.34 14.91
CA LYS A 42 5.41 10.36 16.07
C LYS A 42 5.05 11.40 17.12
N ALA A 43 4.41 12.51 16.73
CA ALA A 43 3.94 13.52 17.67
C ALA A 43 2.64 13.09 18.38
N LEU A 44 1.71 12.46 17.66
CA LEU A 44 0.40 12.07 18.19
C LEU A 44 0.44 10.80 19.05
N ILE A 45 1.36 9.87 18.78
CA ILE A 45 1.45 8.59 19.52
C ILE A 45 1.72 8.81 21.02
N PRO A 46 2.75 9.57 21.45
CA PRO A 46 3.04 9.75 22.87
C PRO A 46 1.93 10.47 23.63
N GLU A 47 1.33 11.51 23.02
CA GLU A 47 0.31 12.35 23.63
C GLU A 47 -1.02 11.60 23.76
N ASN A 48 -1.43 10.84 22.74
CA ASN A 48 -2.64 10.02 22.81
C ASN A 48 -2.46 8.78 23.69
N TRP A 49 -1.26 8.20 23.77
CA TRP A 49 -1.01 7.06 24.67
C TRP A 49 -0.96 7.50 26.14
N GLN A 50 -0.37 8.66 26.44
CA GLN A 50 -0.44 9.25 27.78
C GLN A 50 -1.89 9.58 28.17
N MET A 51 -2.67 10.13 27.26
CA MET A 51 -4.07 10.44 27.54
C MET A 51 -4.89 9.15 27.75
N HIS A 52 -4.65 8.10 26.95
CA HIS A 52 -5.22 6.78 27.16
C HIS A 52 -4.88 6.21 28.55
N ASP A 53 -3.60 6.21 28.93
CA ASP A 53 -3.15 5.68 30.23
C ASP A 53 -3.72 6.45 31.41
N VAL A 54 -3.75 7.79 31.33
CA VAL A 54 -4.34 8.64 32.37
C VAL A 54 -5.83 8.36 32.53
N LEU A 55 -6.57 8.24 31.41
CA LEU A 55 -7.99 7.90 31.46
C LEU A 55 -8.22 6.47 31.99
N HIS A 56 -7.40 5.49 31.58
CA HIS A 56 -7.49 4.12 32.08
C HIS A 56 -7.27 4.08 33.61
N GLN A 57 -6.23 4.75 34.12
CA GLN A 57 -5.94 4.84 35.56
C GLN A 57 -7.05 5.50 36.37
N LEU A 58 -7.64 6.59 35.85
CA LEU A 58 -8.73 7.30 36.52
C LEU A 58 -10.03 6.48 36.60
N ILE A 59 -10.22 5.54 35.68
CA ILE A 59 -11.46 4.78 35.51
C ILE A 59 -11.41 3.43 36.23
N VAL A 60 -10.27 2.73 36.23
CA VAL A 60 -10.07 1.50 37.00
C VAL A 60 -10.22 1.74 38.51
N ALA A 61 -9.93 2.95 38.99
CA ALA A 61 -10.03 3.33 40.40
C ALA A 61 -11.44 3.69 40.88
N ARG A 62 -12.48 3.77 40.01
CA ARG A 62 -13.86 4.13 40.43
C ARG A 62 -14.88 3.04 40.05
N PRO A 63 -15.83 2.71 40.95
CA PRO A 63 -16.95 1.82 40.62
C PRO A 63 -17.91 2.58 39.69
N GLY A 64 -17.76 2.37 38.38
CA GLY A 64 -18.51 3.06 37.33
C GLY A 64 -17.89 3.05 35.93
N GLY A 65 -16.77 2.34 35.71
CA GLY A 65 -15.97 2.33 34.48
C GLY A 65 -16.60 1.75 33.20
N VAL A 66 -17.91 1.80 33.07
CA VAL A 66 -18.66 1.30 31.91
C VAL A 66 -18.53 2.22 30.69
N TYR A 67 -18.22 3.51 30.90
CA TYR A 67 -18.15 4.49 29.81
C TYR A 67 -16.89 4.38 28.92
N PHE A 68 -15.78 3.84 29.41
CA PHE A 68 -14.53 3.78 28.64
C PHE A 68 -14.38 2.55 27.76
N ASN A 69 -14.88 1.39 28.20
CA ASN A 69 -14.81 0.14 27.44
C ASN A 69 -15.39 0.26 26.01
N LYS A 70 -16.36 1.17 25.81
CA LYS A 70 -16.95 1.45 24.49
C LYS A 70 -16.00 2.21 23.57
N TRP A 71 -15.22 3.14 24.12
CA TRP A 71 -14.31 4.01 23.35
C TRP A 71 -12.88 3.45 23.28
N GLU A 72 -12.47 2.61 24.22
CA GLU A 72 -11.15 1.97 24.27
C GLU A 72 -10.83 1.23 22.97
N LYS A 73 -11.79 0.46 22.44
CA LYS A 73 -11.64 -0.21 21.14
C LYS A 73 -11.48 0.78 19.99
N LEU A 74 -12.30 1.83 19.95
CA LEU A 74 -12.26 2.84 18.89
C LEU A 74 -10.94 3.65 18.92
N ILE A 75 -10.46 3.96 20.13
CA ILE A 75 -9.18 4.65 20.36
C ILE A 75 -8.03 3.74 19.92
N ALA A 76 -8.06 2.46 20.30
CA ALA A 76 -7.05 1.49 19.88
C ALA A 76 -7.05 1.29 18.36
N GLU A 77 -8.22 1.23 17.72
CA GLU A 77 -8.34 1.13 16.25
C GLU A 77 -7.72 2.36 15.58
N VAL A 78 -8.10 3.58 15.98
CA VAL A 78 -7.58 4.82 15.37
C VAL A 78 -6.08 5.00 15.60
N LEU A 79 -5.57 4.63 16.77
CA LEU A 79 -4.14 4.78 17.09
C LEU A 79 -3.27 3.74 16.39
N ASN A 80 -3.81 2.57 16.06
CA ASN A 80 -3.10 1.53 15.33
C ASN A 80 -3.33 1.58 13.82
N ALA A 81 -4.33 2.32 13.35
CA ALA A 81 -4.58 2.52 11.94
C ALA A 81 -3.41 3.30 11.31
N THR A 82 -2.85 2.75 10.22
CA THR A 82 -1.83 3.43 9.42
C THR A 82 -2.27 3.52 7.96
N PRO A 83 -3.25 4.39 7.64
CA PRO A 83 -3.90 4.42 6.31
C PRO A 83 -2.92 4.61 5.15
N ALA A 84 -1.88 5.41 5.34
CA ALA A 84 -0.84 5.61 4.33
C ALA A 84 0.00 4.34 4.10
N THR A 85 0.39 3.64 5.17
CA THR A 85 1.07 2.35 5.08
C THR A 85 0.17 1.30 4.42
N ASN A 86 -1.11 1.24 4.78
CA ASN A 86 -2.09 0.33 4.17
C ASN A 86 -2.24 0.60 2.67
N ARG A 87 -2.33 1.86 2.26
CA ARG A 87 -2.35 2.25 0.83
C ARG A 87 -1.07 1.86 0.10
N ILE A 88 0.09 2.00 0.73
CA ILE A 88 1.37 1.57 0.14
C ILE A 88 1.40 0.06 -0.04
N VAL A 89 0.98 -0.71 0.96
CA VAL A 89 0.92 -2.18 0.87
C VAL A 89 -0.03 -2.61 -0.23
N ALA A 90 -1.23 -2.02 -0.29
CA ALA A 90 -2.21 -2.31 -1.35
C ALA A 90 -1.68 -1.97 -2.76
N GLU A 91 -0.97 -0.85 -2.92
CA GLU A 91 -0.33 -0.51 -4.19
C GLU A 91 0.79 -1.49 -4.57
N VAL A 92 1.61 -1.91 -3.60
CA VAL A 92 2.66 -2.92 -3.83
C VAL A 92 2.06 -4.27 -4.23
N GLU A 93 0.99 -4.70 -3.57
CA GLU A 93 0.25 -5.92 -3.92
C GLU A 93 -0.37 -5.81 -5.33
N ALA A 94 -1.04 -4.69 -5.63
CA ALA A 94 -1.62 -4.42 -6.96
C ALA A 94 -0.56 -4.48 -8.07
N ARG A 95 0.59 -3.83 -7.88
CA ARG A 95 1.72 -3.87 -8.83
C ARG A 95 2.27 -5.29 -9.02
N GLY A 96 2.30 -6.10 -7.95
CA GLY A 96 2.69 -7.51 -8.03
C GLY A 96 1.75 -8.31 -8.94
N VAL A 97 0.44 -8.08 -8.80
CA VAL A 97 -0.60 -8.71 -9.62
C VAL A 97 -0.54 -8.23 -11.08
N GLU A 98 -0.27 -6.95 -11.33
CA GLU A 98 -0.10 -6.41 -12.69
C GLU A 98 1.10 -7.04 -13.40
N LYS A 99 2.23 -7.24 -12.70
CA LYS A 99 3.39 -7.96 -13.25
C LYS A 99 3.04 -9.40 -13.64
N LEU A 100 2.15 -10.05 -12.87
CA LEU A 100 1.64 -11.37 -13.24
C LEU A 100 0.76 -11.29 -14.50
N ALA A 101 -0.15 -10.31 -14.59
CA ALA A 101 -0.99 -10.10 -15.78
C ALA A 101 -0.14 -9.88 -17.04
N MET A 102 0.90 -9.06 -16.96
CA MET A 102 1.85 -8.84 -18.07
C MET A 102 2.52 -10.15 -18.51
N ARG A 103 2.97 -10.99 -17.56
CA ARG A 103 3.56 -12.31 -17.89
C ARG A 103 2.54 -13.22 -18.56
N ARG A 104 1.28 -13.19 -18.15
CA ARG A 104 0.21 -13.98 -18.76
C ARG A 104 -0.06 -13.53 -20.20
N ARG A 105 -0.12 -12.23 -20.46
CA ARG A 105 -0.23 -11.71 -21.84
C ARG A 105 0.96 -12.07 -22.72
N ALA A 106 2.18 -11.98 -22.19
CA ALA A 106 3.37 -12.39 -22.91
C ALA A 106 3.31 -13.89 -23.29
N ALA A 107 2.90 -14.74 -22.34
CA ALA A 107 2.68 -16.16 -22.60
C ALA A 107 1.53 -16.42 -23.60
N ALA A 108 0.45 -15.66 -23.52
CA ALA A 108 -0.67 -15.75 -24.45
C ALA A 108 -0.23 -15.45 -25.88
N LYS A 109 0.61 -14.43 -26.05
CA LYS A 109 1.19 -14.07 -27.35
C LYS A 109 2.07 -15.19 -27.90
N VAL A 110 2.94 -15.77 -27.08
CA VAL A 110 3.77 -16.93 -27.48
C VAL A 110 2.91 -18.13 -27.88
N ALA A 111 1.86 -18.44 -27.11
CA ALA A 111 0.95 -19.55 -27.42
C ALA A 111 0.30 -19.39 -28.81
N LEU A 112 -0.08 -18.16 -29.17
CA LEU A 112 -0.68 -17.88 -30.48
C LEU A 112 0.38 -17.82 -31.60
N ASP A 113 1.44 -17.03 -31.42
CA ASP A 113 2.41 -16.72 -32.48
C ASP A 113 3.32 -17.93 -32.81
N GLU A 114 3.74 -18.69 -31.79
CA GLU A 114 4.70 -19.80 -31.97
C GLU A 114 4.01 -21.15 -32.11
N PHE A 115 2.91 -21.36 -31.39
CA PHE A 115 2.24 -22.67 -31.31
C PHE A 115 0.86 -22.71 -31.97
N ASN A 116 0.32 -21.57 -32.41
CA ASN A 116 -1.04 -21.44 -32.93
C ASN A 116 -2.11 -22.06 -31.99
N ASP A 117 -1.84 -22.06 -30.69
CA ASP A 117 -2.72 -22.60 -29.65
C ASP A 117 -3.71 -21.53 -29.20
N VAL A 118 -4.77 -21.38 -29.98
CA VAL A 118 -5.84 -20.40 -29.76
C VAL A 118 -6.53 -20.59 -28.41
N LYS A 119 -6.65 -21.84 -27.93
CA LYS A 119 -7.32 -22.13 -26.66
C LYS A 119 -6.48 -21.61 -25.50
N ASN A 120 -5.20 -21.96 -25.46
CA ASN A 120 -4.30 -21.52 -24.40
C ASN A 120 -4.10 -19.99 -24.43
N HIS A 121 -4.05 -19.39 -25.62
CA HIS A 121 -4.04 -17.93 -25.77
C HIS A 121 -5.25 -17.28 -25.07
N ALA A 122 -6.46 -17.76 -25.34
CA ALA A 122 -7.69 -17.20 -24.75
C ALA A 122 -7.75 -17.38 -23.22
N GLU A 123 -7.29 -18.52 -22.71
CA GLU A 123 -7.23 -18.77 -21.26
C GLU A 123 -6.26 -17.80 -20.56
N LEU A 124 -5.06 -17.62 -21.12
CA LEU A 124 -4.04 -16.72 -20.56
C LEU A 124 -4.44 -15.25 -20.63
N GLU A 125 -5.11 -14.80 -21.70
CA GLU A 125 -5.67 -13.43 -21.77
C GLU A 125 -6.79 -13.22 -20.73
N SER A 126 -7.67 -14.21 -20.54
CA SER A 126 -8.72 -14.15 -19.53
C SER A 126 -8.15 -14.12 -18.09
N GLU A 127 -7.07 -14.85 -17.83
CA GLU A 127 -6.33 -14.77 -16.57
C GLU A 127 -5.69 -13.40 -16.36
N ALA A 128 -5.05 -12.84 -17.40
CA ALA A 128 -4.45 -11.52 -17.33
C ALA A 128 -5.50 -10.44 -17.00
N TRP A 129 -6.65 -10.48 -17.67
CA TRP A 129 -7.73 -9.53 -17.43
C TRP A 129 -8.29 -9.62 -16.01
N ARG A 130 -8.52 -10.84 -15.49
CA ARG A 130 -8.97 -11.03 -14.10
C ARG A 130 -7.95 -10.53 -13.08
N ALA A 131 -6.67 -10.73 -13.35
CA ALA A 131 -5.60 -10.21 -12.50
C ALA A 131 -5.60 -8.67 -12.47
N GLU A 132 -5.80 -8.00 -13.61
CA GLU A 132 -5.89 -6.53 -13.64
C GLU A 132 -7.09 -5.99 -12.87
N MET A 133 -8.25 -6.65 -13.01
CA MET A 133 -9.44 -6.30 -12.22
C MET A 133 -9.16 -6.44 -10.71
N PHE A 134 -8.50 -7.52 -10.30
CA PHE A 134 -8.12 -7.73 -8.90
C PHE A 134 -7.11 -6.67 -8.40
N ALA A 135 -6.15 -6.26 -9.24
CA ALA A 135 -5.23 -5.19 -8.89
C ALA A 135 -5.95 -3.84 -8.69
N ALA A 136 -6.99 -3.56 -9.49
CA ALA A 136 -7.83 -2.37 -9.29
C ALA A 136 -8.63 -2.46 -7.98
N GLU A 137 -9.22 -3.62 -7.66
CA GLU A 137 -9.94 -3.85 -6.41
C GLU A 137 -9.06 -3.65 -5.18
N LEU A 138 -7.79 -4.07 -5.21
CA LEU A 138 -6.84 -3.84 -4.11
C LEU A 138 -6.63 -2.34 -3.84
N ARG A 139 -6.52 -1.52 -4.89
CA ARG A 139 -6.38 -0.06 -4.76
C ARG A 139 -7.65 0.60 -4.25
N GLU A 140 -8.80 0.18 -4.76
CA GLU A 140 -10.10 0.70 -4.32
C GLU A 140 -10.41 0.32 -2.87
N GLY A 141 -10.10 -0.91 -2.45
CA GLY A 141 -10.23 -1.36 -1.08
C GLY A 141 -9.48 -0.46 -0.10
N ALA A 142 -8.22 -0.15 -0.39
CA ALA A 142 -7.39 0.73 0.45
C ALA A 142 -7.78 2.23 0.41
N ALA A 143 -8.61 2.64 -0.55
CA ALA A 143 -9.16 3.99 -0.59
C ALA A 143 -10.40 4.15 0.29
N ASN A 144 -11.09 3.05 0.59
CA ASN A 144 -12.36 3.01 1.31
C ASN A 144 -12.23 2.62 2.81
N GLU A 145 -11.01 2.28 3.27
CA GLU A 145 -10.62 2.11 4.68
C GLU A 145 -10.14 3.42 5.31
#